data_AF-A0A369N1S3-F1
#
_entry.id   AF-A0A369N1S3-F1
#
_cell.length_a   1.000
_cell.length_b   1.000
_cell.length_c   1.000
_cell.angle_alpha   90.00
_cell.angle_beta   90.00
_cell.angle_gamma   90.00
#
_symmetry.space_group_name_H-M   'P 1'
#
loop_
_entity.id
_entity.type
_entity.pdbx_description
1 polymer ?
#
loop_
_entity_poly.entity_id
_entity_poly.type
_entity_poly.pdbx_seq_one_letter_code
_entity_poly.pdbx_strand_id
1 'polypeptide(L)' 'MTFGEMVKYARKQLSMTQTELAKALGVSFATVNRWENGQVNPSSLAQKAFEDFCESSFISFPRE' A
#
# COMPACT_ATOMS: atom_id res chain seq x y z
N MET A 1 -12.60 1.45 4.72
CA MET A 1 -11.47 0.74 4.08
C MET A 1 -10.45 0.31 5.13
N THR A 2 -10.01 -0.94 5.14
CA THR A 2 -8.84 -1.41 5.90
C THR A 2 -7.54 -0.96 5.24
N PHE A 3 -6.40 -1.05 5.96
CA PHE A 3 -5.10 -0.74 5.37
C PHE A 3 -4.79 -1.60 4.14
N GLY A 4 -5.08 -2.90 4.19
CA GLY A 4 -4.90 -3.80 3.05
C GLY A 4 -5.70 -3.39 1.82
N GLU A 5 -6.94 -2.93 2.03
CA GLU A 5 -7.79 -2.41 0.96
C GLU A 5 -7.22 -1.12 0.36
N MET A 6 -6.69 -0.21 1.19
CA MET A 6 -6.02 1.01 0.71
C MET A 6 -4.77 0.69 -0.12
N VAL A 7 -3.93 -0.23 0.36
CA VAL A 7 -2.73 -0.70 -0.38
C VAL A 7 -3.12 -1.26 -1.74
N LYS A 8 -4.11 -2.16 -1.77
CA LYS A 8 -4.59 -2.78 -3.00
C LYS A 8 -5.22 -1.77 -3.96
N TYR A 9 -5.94 -0.78 -3.42
CA TYR A 9 -6.53 0.30 -4.20
C TYR A 9 -5.45 1.16 -4.87
N ALA A 10 -4.51 1.70 -4.10
CA ALA A 10 -3.41 2.53 -4.59
C ALA A 10 -2.61 1.79 -5.67
N ARG A 11 -2.27 0.52 -5.42
CA ARG A 11 -1.57 -0.33 -6.38
C ARG A 11 -2.29 -0.42 -7.72
N LYS A 12 -3.61 -0.65 -7.69
CA LYS A 12 -4.42 -0.79 -8.90
C LYS A 12 -4.55 0.52 -9.66
N GLN A 13 -4.71 1.65 -8.97
CA GLN A 13 -4.74 2.97 -9.61
C GLN A 13 -3.44 3.27 -10.36
N LEU A 14 -2.30 2.85 -9.80
CA LEU A 14 -0.98 3.00 -10.43
C LEU A 14 -0.63 1.88 -11.43
N SER A 15 -1.55 0.94 -11.70
CA SER A 15 -1.32 -0.24 -12.56
C SER A 15 -0.08 -1.06 -12.17
N MET A 16 0.24 -1.11 -10.88
CA MET A 16 1.42 -1.81 -10.36
C MET A 16 1.10 -3.27 -9.99
N THR A 17 2.11 -4.13 -10.12
CA THR A 17 2.16 -5.43 -9.46
C THR A 17 2.51 -5.26 -7.97
N GLN A 18 2.24 -6.29 -7.15
CA GLN A 18 2.62 -6.27 -5.73
C GLN A 18 4.14 -6.12 -5.56
N THR A 19 4.93 -6.68 -6.48
CA THR A 19 6.40 -6.57 -6.49
C THR A 19 6.86 -5.16 -6.81
N GLU A 20 6.23 -4.47 -7.74
CA GLU A 20 6.57 -3.07 -8.07
C GLU A 20 6.22 -2.14 -6.91
N LEU A 21 5.05 -2.32 -6.29
CA LEU A 21 4.69 -1.53 -5.11
C LEU A 21 5.65 -1.80 -3.94
N ALA A 22 6.01 -3.07 -3.71
CA ALA A 22 6.98 -3.45 -2.69
C ALA A 22 8.33 -2.74 -2.90
N LYS A 23 8.82 -2.72 -4.15
CA LYS A 23 10.05 -1.98 -4.51
C LYS A 23 9.92 -0.48 -4.25
N ALA A 24 8.80 0.13 -4.61
CA ALA A 24 8.56 1.56 -4.39
C ALA A 24 8.51 1.94 -2.90
N LEU A 25 7.94 1.06 -2.06
CA LEU A 25 7.85 1.24 -0.61
C LEU A 25 9.09 0.76 0.15
N GLY A 26 10.10 0.18 -0.52
CA GLY A 26 11.29 -0.36 0.12
C GLY A 26 11.02 -1.58 1.02
N VAL A 27 9.97 -2.36 0.74
CA VAL A 27 9.58 -3.56 1.50
C VAL A 27 9.64 -4.81 0.63
N SER A 28 9.48 -5.99 1.26
CA SER A 28 9.40 -7.24 0.52
C SER A 28 8.03 -7.43 -0.16
N PHE A 29 8.00 -8.20 -1.25
CA PHE A 29 6.73 -8.66 -1.85
C PHE A 29 5.82 -9.34 -0.81
N ALA A 30 6.39 -10.17 0.07
CA ALA A 30 5.63 -10.87 1.10
C ALA A 30 4.96 -9.90 2.09
N THR A 31 5.57 -8.74 2.35
CA THR A 31 5.01 -7.67 3.18
C THR A 31 3.74 -7.11 2.55
N VAL A 32 3.81 -6.70 1.28
CA VAL A 32 2.64 -6.17 0.54
C VAL A 32 1.54 -7.23 0.42
N ASN A 33 1.89 -8.48 0.12
CA ASN A 33 0.95 -9.59 0.05
C ASN A 33 0.18 -9.78 1.38
N ARG A 34 0.90 -9.78 2.51
CA ARG A 34 0.29 -9.89 3.85
C ARG A 34 -0.63 -8.72 4.17
N TRP A 35 -0.26 -7.50 3.79
CA TRP A 35 -1.12 -6.32 3.97
C TRP A 35 -2.39 -6.43 3.13
N GLU A 36 -2.29 -6.67 1.82
CA GLU A 36 -3.45 -6.76 0.92
C GLU A 36 -4.43 -7.88 1.30
N ASN A 37 -3.94 -8.94 1.95
CA ASN A 37 -4.75 -10.06 2.43
C ASN A 37 -5.15 -9.95 3.92
N GLY A 38 -4.87 -8.82 4.58
CA GLY A 38 -5.26 -8.57 5.97
C GLY A 38 -4.59 -9.49 7.00
N GLN A 39 -3.48 -10.14 6.63
CA GLN A 39 -2.79 -11.11 7.49
C GLN A 39 -1.95 -10.45 8.58
N VAL A 40 -1.48 -9.22 8.35
CA VAL A 40 -0.62 -8.47 9.28
C VAL A 40 -1.00 -7.00 9.27
N ASN A 41 -1.07 -6.39 10.45
CA ASN A 41 -1.17 -4.94 10.58
C ASN A 41 0.21 -4.30 10.37
N PRO A 42 0.34 -3.30 9.49
CA PRO A 42 1.60 -2.58 9.30
C PRO A 42 2.04 -1.85 10.57
N SER A 43 3.35 -1.70 10.76
CA SER A 43 3.89 -0.79 11.78
C SER A 43 3.55 0.67 11.43
N SER A 44 3.64 1.56 12.42
CA SER A 44 3.46 3.00 12.20
C SER A 44 4.41 3.55 11.13
N LEU A 45 5.66 3.06 11.09
CA LEU A 45 6.63 3.44 10.06
C LEU A 45 6.18 3.01 8.66
N ALA A 46 5.65 1.78 8.53
CA ALA A 46 5.16 1.28 7.25
C ALA A 46 3.88 1.99 6.79
N GLN A 47 3.00 2.36 7.72
CA GLN A 47 1.82 3.18 7.40
C GLN A 47 2.24 4.54 6.86
N LYS A 48 3.17 5.21 7.55
CA LYS A 48 3.71 6.50 7.10
C LYS A 48 4.38 6.42 5.73
N ALA A 49 5.23 5.42 5.50
CA ALA A 49 5.87 5.24 4.19
C ALA A 49 4.84 5.02 3.07
N PHE A 50 3.74 4.33 3.35
CA PHE A 50 2.65 4.15 2.40
C PHE A 50 1.85 5.44 2.17
N GLU A 51 1.57 6.21 3.21
CA GLU A 51 0.90 7.52 3.11
C GLU A 51 1.73 8.50 2.29
N ASP A 52 3.02 8.67 2.61
CA ASP A 52 3.96 9.52 1.87
C ASP A 52 4.03 9.11 0.39
N PHE A 53 4.05 7.80 0.11
CA PHE A 53 4.00 7.28 -1.26
C PHE A 53 2.71 7.65 -1.99
N CYS A 54 1.56 7.54 -1.33
CA CYS A 54 0.27 7.89 -1.92
C CYS A 54 0.15 9.39 -2.20
N GLU A 55 0.63 10.24 -1.31
CA GLU A 55 0.69 11.69 -1.52
C GLU A 55 1.55 12.03 -2.74
N SER A 56 2.74 11.44 -2.85
CA SER A 56 3.64 11.66 -3.99
C SER A 56 3.08 11.16 -5.33
N SER A 57 2.19 10.16 -5.27
CA SER A 57 1.57 9.53 -6.44
C SER A 57 0.20 10.12 -6.78
N PHE A 58 -0.23 11.18 -6.09
CA PHE A 58 -1.55 11.82 -6.23
C PHE A 58 -2.73 10.83 -6.05
N ILE A 59 -2.56 9.83 -5.19
CA ILE A 59 -3.59 8.84 -4.90
C ILE A 59 -4.54 9.40 -3.84
N SER A 60 -5.78 9.67 -4.24
CA SER A 60 -6.87 9.98 -3.31
C SER A 60 -7.66 8.72 -2.98
N PHE A 61 -7.95 8.50 -1.71
CA PHE A 61 -8.88 7.45 -1.30
C PHE A 61 -10.30 8.00 -1.28
N PRO A 62 -11.29 7.31 -1.88
CA PRO A 62 -12.68 7.70 -1.75
C PRO A 62 -13.06 7.70 -0.27
N ARG A 63 -13.49 8.87 0.24
CA ARG A 63 -14.16 8.95 1.55
C ARG A 63 -15.59 8.47 1.33
N GLU A 64 -15.94 7.33 1.93
CA GLU A 64 -17.36 6.97 2.15
C GLU A 64 -18.02 7.97 3.10
#